data_AF-A0A1G0NGS1-F1
#
_entry.id   AF-A0A1G0NGS1-F1
#
_cell.length_a   1.000
_cell.length_b   1.000
_cell.length_c   1.000
_cell.angle_alpha   90.00
_cell.angle_beta   90.00
_cell.angle_gamma   90.00
#
_symmetry.space_group_name_H-M   'P 1'
#
loop_
_entity.id
_entity.type
_entity.pdbx_description
1 polymer ?
#
loop_
_entity_poly.entity_id
_entity_poly.type
_entity_poly.pdbx_seq_one_letter_code
_entity_poly.pdbx_strand_id
1 'polypeptide(L)'
;DFAQVEYAYPIPRQELVKVTPKYLAGLNQEELDQLYARLGSGPIPNGAFDGEIVFPRGSSGKLRAAEIIGGLKGLGVNFKGKMLETAGETLWKGKVFYRDQKVLRNRIQDLAALRPVIGPGDIPKIDVDGKDAWLLFPAKLYCGQSLIDSRRESIIIDYAFTDELHGYRENPDFLAGRRGLKVRDEIRMVRPGLYLGRAYMDHAFILNFVLYSKDLDHAGRAEFEIGQIKDDCWSGTQKRVVASR
;
A
#
# COMPACT_ATOMS: atom_id res chain seq x y z
N ASP A 1 -3.73 -17.81 -16.56
CA ASP A 1 -2.33 -17.33 -16.59
C ASP A 1 -2.33 -15.81 -16.76
N PHE A 2 -1.63 -15.06 -15.90
CA PHE A 2 -1.55 -13.59 -15.98
C PHE A 2 -0.82 -13.11 -17.23
N ALA A 3 0.17 -13.84 -17.73
CA ALA A 3 0.93 -13.43 -18.91
C ALA A 3 0.07 -13.43 -20.17
N GLN A 4 -0.69 -14.50 -20.37
CA GLN A 4 -1.65 -14.60 -21.46
C GLN A 4 -2.75 -13.53 -21.37
N VAL A 5 -3.32 -13.29 -20.18
CA VAL A 5 -4.38 -12.29 -20.00
C VAL A 5 -3.88 -10.87 -20.25
N GLU A 6 -2.69 -10.52 -19.78
CA GLU A 6 -2.09 -9.22 -20.06
C GLU A 6 -1.83 -9.01 -21.55
N TYR A 7 -1.34 -10.05 -22.24
CA TYR A 7 -1.07 -9.98 -23.67
C TYR A 7 -2.36 -9.83 -24.48
N ALA A 8 -3.38 -10.63 -24.18
CA ALA A 8 -4.64 -10.65 -24.91
C ALA A 8 -5.55 -9.46 -24.55
N TYR A 9 -5.48 -8.98 -23.31
CA TYR A 9 -6.34 -7.93 -22.76
C TYR A 9 -5.53 -6.87 -22.00
N PRO A 10 -4.65 -6.13 -22.70
CA PRO A 10 -3.96 -4.98 -22.12
C PRO A 10 -4.98 -3.92 -21.70
N ILE A 11 -4.71 -3.21 -20.59
CA ILE A 11 -5.62 -2.16 -20.09
C ILE A 11 -5.21 -0.82 -20.74
N PRO A 12 -6.08 -0.18 -21.54
CA PRO A 12 -5.78 1.13 -22.11
C PRO A 12 -5.64 2.20 -21.02
N ARG A 13 -4.76 3.19 -21.24
CA ARG A 13 -4.57 4.28 -20.27
C ARG A 13 -5.86 5.09 -20.07
N GLN A 14 -6.66 5.25 -21.13
CA GLN A 14 -7.96 5.91 -21.07
C GLN A 14 -8.95 5.19 -20.13
N GLU A 15 -8.81 3.87 -19.94
CA GLU A 15 -9.63 3.13 -18.98
C GLU A 15 -9.09 3.30 -17.56
N LEU A 16 -7.77 3.22 -17.37
CA LEU A 16 -7.14 3.45 -16.05
C LEU A 16 -7.43 4.85 -15.50
N VAL A 17 -7.51 5.83 -16.38
CA VAL A 17 -7.93 7.21 -16.11
C VAL A 17 -9.29 7.29 -15.38
N LYS A 18 -10.22 6.38 -15.68
CA LYS A 18 -11.58 6.35 -15.13
C LYS A 18 -11.66 5.62 -13.79
N VAL A 19 -10.60 4.90 -13.41
CA VAL A 19 -10.57 4.15 -12.16
C VAL A 19 -10.56 5.10 -10.97
N THR A 20 -11.41 4.78 -9.99
CA THR A 20 -11.55 5.52 -8.73
C THR A 20 -11.36 4.56 -7.54
N PRO A 21 -10.99 5.07 -6.35
CA PRO A 21 -10.99 4.27 -5.13
C PRO A 21 -12.31 3.50 -4.91
N LYS A 22 -13.45 4.18 -5.13
CA LYS A 22 -14.79 3.58 -5.02
C LYS A 22 -15.01 2.43 -6.01
N TYR A 23 -14.54 2.55 -7.24
CA TYR A 23 -14.61 1.48 -8.22
C TYR A 23 -13.82 0.26 -7.75
N LEU A 24 -12.59 0.45 -7.26
CA LEU A 24 -11.73 -0.61 -6.75
C LEU A 24 -12.36 -1.33 -5.54
N ALA A 25 -12.99 -0.58 -4.64
CA ALA A 25 -13.76 -1.14 -3.52
C ALA A 25 -14.96 -2.00 -3.94
N GLY A 26 -15.47 -1.82 -5.16
CA GLY A 26 -16.58 -2.62 -5.70
C GLY A 26 -16.17 -3.97 -6.30
N LEU A 27 -14.87 -4.20 -6.52
CA LEU A 27 -14.34 -5.39 -7.17
C LEU A 27 -14.22 -6.58 -6.19
N ASN A 28 -14.32 -7.79 -6.72
CA ASN A 28 -13.97 -9.00 -6.00
C ASN A 28 -12.44 -9.26 -6.02
N GLN A 29 -11.97 -10.27 -5.28
CA GLN A 29 -10.53 -10.53 -5.14
C GLN A 29 -9.86 -10.90 -6.48
N GLU A 30 -10.52 -11.72 -7.30
CA GLU A 30 -9.99 -12.15 -8.59
C GLU A 30 -9.89 -10.97 -9.55
N GLU A 31 -10.90 -10.10 -9.59
CA GLU A 31 -10.88 -8.87 -10.39
C GLU A 31 -9.73 -7.94 -9.97
N LEU A 32 -9.48 -7.80 -8.66
CA LEU A 32 -8.35 -7.02 -8.13
C LEU A 32 -7.00 -7.66 -8.47
N ASP A 33 -6.89 -8.99 -8.38
CA ASP A 33 -5.68 -9.73 -8.74
C ASP A 33 -5.36 -9.57 -10.24
N GLN A 34 -6.37 -9.71 -11.11
CA GLN A 34 -6.24 -9.52 -12.56
C GLN A 34 -5.89 -8.08 -12.93
N LEU A 35 -6.46 -7.09 -12.24
CA LEU A 35 -6.10 -5.69 -12.42
C LEU A 35 -4.65 -5.46 -12.01
N TYR A 36 -4.29 -5.80 -10.77
CA TYR A 36 -2.96 -5.58 -10.20
C TYR A 36 -1.84 -6.24 -11.03
N ALA A 37 -2.04 -7.49 -11.46
CA ALA A 37 -1.07 -8.22 -12.27
C ALA A 37 -0.73 -7.51 -13.59
N ARG A 38 -1.66 -6.72 -14.15
CA ARG A 38 -1.48 -5.98 -15.42
C ARG A 38 -0.96 -4.55 -15.24
N LEU A 39 -0.94 -4.01 -14.02
CA LEU A 39 -0.43 -2.65 -13.74
C LEU A 39 1.10 -2.60 -13.78
N GLY A 40 1.63 -1.44 -14.19
CA GLY A 40 3.04 -1.06 -14.01
C GLY A 40 3.34 -0.66 -12.59
N SER A 41 4.62 -0.61 -12.24
CA SER A 41 5.03 -0.05 -10.95
C SER A 41 4.67 1.44 -10.88
N GLY A 42 4.79 2.17 -11.99
CA GLY A 42 4.85 3.62 -12.01
C GLY A 42 6.13 4.12 -11.33
N PRO A 43 6.24 5.45 -11.15
CA PRO A 43 7.27 6.01 -10.31
C PRO A 43 7.06 5.62 -8.85
N ILE A 44 8.13 5.51 -8.08
CA ILE A 44 8.06 5.47 -6.61
C ILE A 44 7.36 6.76 -6.16
N PRO A 45 6.29 6.67 -5.34
CA PRO A 45 5.56 7.86 -4.90
C PRO A 45 6.45 8.80 -4.10
N ASN A 46 6.07 10.08 -4.06
CA ASN A 46 6.70 11.09 -3.22
C ASN A 46 5.62 12.00 -2.63
N GLY A 47 5.72 12.35 -1.35
CA GLY A 47 4.73 13.18 -0.66
C GLY A 47 3.62 12.37 0.03
N ALA A 48 2.56 13.08 0.41
CA ALA A 48 1.46 12.54 1.21
C ALA A 48 0.37 11.88 0.37
N PHE A 49 -0.15 10.77 0.88
CA PHE A 49 -1.26 10.00 0.31
C PHE A 49 -2.26 9.65 1.41
N ASP A 50 -3.54 9.70 1.07
CA ASP A 50 -4.61 9.08 1.84
C ASP A 50 -4.64 7.59 1.52
N GLY A 51 -4.87 6.74 2.52
CA GLY A 51 -4.97 5.30 2.34
C GLY A 51 -6.32 4.75 2.76
N GLU A 52 -6.79 3.73 2.03
CA GLU A 52 -8.06 3.07 2.31
C GLU A 52 -7.91 1.55 2.08
N ILE A 53 -8.45 0.74 2.99
CA ILE A 53 -8.48 -0.72 2.85
C ILE A 53 -9.56 -1.09 1.83
N VAL A 54 -9.21 -1.95 0.88
CA VAL A 54 -10.14 -2.47 -0.13
C VAL A 54 -10.64 -3.84 0.30
N PHE A 55 -11.88 -3.90 0.76
CA PHE A 55 -12.57 -5.15 1.07
C PHE A 55 -13.26 -5.70 -0.18
N PRO A 56 -12.86 -6.88 -0.70
CA PRO A 56 -13.43 -7.37 -1.94
C PRO A 56 -14.90 -7.75 -1.79
N ARG A 57 -15.70 -7.46 -2.82
CA ARG A 57 -17.12 -7.85 -2.87
C ARG A 57 -17.28 -9.36 -2.71
N GLY A 58 -18.24 -9.78 -1.87
CA GLY A 58 -18.53 -11.20 -1.59
C GLY A 58 -17.65 -11.84 -0.51
N SER A 59 -16.60 -11.16 -0.05
CA SER A 59 -15.94 -11.53 1.20
C SER A 59 -16.85 -11.10 2.36
N SER A 60 -17.49 -12.06 3.04
CA SER A 60 -18.23 -11.72 4.25
C SER A 60 -17.24 -11.14 5.26
N GLY A 61 -17.48 -9.91 5.74
CA GLY A 61 -16.57 -9.14 6.60
C GLY A 61 -16.15 -9.79 7.92
N LYS A 62 -16.54 -11.04 8.19
CA LYS A 62 -16.13 -11.81 9.37
C LYS A 62 -14.93 -12.75 9.12
N LEU A 63 -14.63 -13.12 7.87
CA LEU A 63 -13.65 -14.18 7.59
C LEU A 63 -12.20 -13.69 7.47
N ARG A 64 -11.95 -12.41 7.21
CA ARG A 64 -10.56 -11.91 7.06
C ARG A 64 -10.01 -11.18 8.27
N ALA A 65 -10.80 -10.37 8.97
CA ALA A 65 -10.29 -9.72 10.19
C ALA A 65 -9.76 -10.75 11.19
N ALA A 66 -10.51 -11.84 11.45
CA ALA A 66 -10.08 -12.90 12.36
C ALA A 66 -8.84 -13.69 11.90
N GLU A 67 -8.55 -13.77 10.60
CA GLU A 67 -7.35 -14.43 10.04
C GLU A 67 -6.11 -13.53 10.10
N ILE A 68 -6.27 -12.23 9.82
CA ILE A 68 -5.24 -11.21 10.07
C ILE A 68 -4.87 -11.19 11.56
N ILE A 69 -5.88 -11.37 12.42
CA ILE A 69 -5.74 -11.51 13.88
C ILE A 69 -5.18 -12.87 14.29
N GLY A 70 -5.42 -13.91 13.51
CA GLY A 70 -4.92 -15.26 13.76
C GLY A 70 -3.39 -15.30 13.80
N GLY A 71 -2.72 -14.50 12.96
CA GLY A 71 -1.26 -14.33 12.99
C GLY A 71 -0.73 -13.55 14.20
N LEU A 72 -1.58 -12.78 14.90
CA LEU A 72 -1.26 -12.07 16.13
C LEU A 72 -1.44 -12.92 17.40
N LYS A 73 -2.05 -14.10 17.34
CA LYS A 73 -2.25 -14.97 18.52
C LYS A 73 -0.93 -15.41 19.18
N GLY A 74 0.20 -15.35 18.47
CA GLY A 74 1.52 -15.62 19.04
C GLY A 74 2.06 -14.53 19.99
N LEU A 75 1.43 -13.34 20.04
CA LEU A 75 1.89 -12.19 20.83
C LEU A 75 1.17 -12.02 22.18
N GLY A 76 0.29 -12.94 22.58
CA GLY A 76 -0.29 -12.97 23.93
C GLY A 76 -1.21 -11.80 24.29
N VAL A 77 -1.71 -11.03 23.32
CA VAL A 77 -2.54 -9.85 23.60
C VAL A 77 -4.02 -10.12 23.35
N ASN A 78 -4.80 -10.13 24.42
CA ASN A 78 -6.23 -10.42 24.42
C ASN A 78 -7.03 -9.17 24.02
N PHE A 79 -7.13 -8.87 22.72
CA PHE A 79 -7.82 -7.67 22.25
C PHE A 79 -9.30 -7.91 21.93
N LYS A 80 -10.19 -7.20 22.63
CA LYS A 80 -11.65 -7.21 22.40
C LYS A 80 -11.99 -6.68 20.99
N GLY A 81 -12.75 -7.46 20.22
CA GLY A 81 -12.95 -7.31 18.77
C GLY A 81 -13.53 -5.99 18.20
N LYS A 82 -13.97 -5.02 19.03
CA LYS A 82 -14.36 -3.67 18.55
C LYS A 82 -13.18 -2.69 18.41
N MET A 83 -12.07 -2.93 19.11
CA MET A 83 -10.87 -2.08 19.04
C MET A 83 -10.00 -2.36 17.81
N LEU A 84 -10.22 -3.49 17.12
CA LEU A 84 -9.31 -3.95 16.07
C LEU A 84 -9.62 -3.45 14.66
N GLU A 85 -10.90 -3.29 14.31
CA GLU A 85 -11.28 -2.67 13.02
C GLU A 85 -10.78 -1.22 12.97
N THR A 86 -10.89 -0.47 14.07
CA THR A 86 -10.52 0.95 14.13
C THR A 86 -9.01 1.20 14.10
N ALA A 87 -8.20 0.32 14.69
CA ALA A 87 -6.74 0.49 14.74
C ALA A 87 -6.09 0.19 13.38
N GLY A 88 -6.49 -0.89 12.70
CA GLY A 88 -5.97 -1.25 11.38
C GLY A 88 -6.29 -0.20 10.31
N GLU A 89 -7.53 0.28 10.28
CA GLU A 89 -7.94 1.38 9.38
C GLU A 89 -7.20 2.68 9.70
N THR A 90 -7.03 3.04 10.98
CA THR A 90 -6.36 4.28 11.36
C THR A 90 -4.87 4.28 11.04
N LEU A 91 -4.20 3.13 11.13
CA LEU A 91 -2.82 2.96 10.67
C LEU A 91 -2.69 3.08 9.14
N TRP A 92 -3.72 2.68 8.40
CA TRP A 92 -3.72 2.72 6.94
C TRP A 92 -4.18 4.05 6.35
N LYS A 93 -4.82 4.94 7.12
CA LYS A 93 -5.47 6.18 6.66
C LYS A 93 -4.54 7.18 5.97
N GLY A 94 -3.25 7.14 6.21
CA GLY A 94 -2.32 8.02 5.52
C GLY A 94 -0.91 7.49 5.47
N LYS A 95 -0.21 7.83 4.39
CA LYS A 95 1.20 7.50 4.20
C LYS A 95 1.94 8.71 3.65
N VAL A 96 3.20 8.87 4.03
CA VAL A 96 4.10 9.87 3.46
C VAL A 96 5.32 9.17 2.91
N PHE A 97 5.57 9.40 1.62
CA PHE A 97 6.69 8.84 0.90
C PHE A 97 7.79 9.89 0.78
N TYR A 98 9.02 9.51 1.14
CA TYR A 98 10.23 10.29 0.93
C TYR A 98 11.07 9.54 -0.11
N ARG A 99 10.79 9.79 -1.40
CA ARG A 99 11.36 9.02 -2.51
C ARG A 99 12.88 8.99 -2.47
N ASP A 100 13.52 10.15 -2.31
CA ASP A 100 14.98 10.28 -2.35
C ASP A 100 15.65 9.60 -1.15
N GLN A 101 14.95 9.55 -0.02
CA GLN A 101 15.42 8.85 1.19
C GLN A 101 15.11 7.35 1.14
N LYS A 102 14.29 6.90 0.18
CA LYS A 102 13.77 5.53 0.12
C LYS A 102 13.06 5.09 1.41
N VAL A 103 12.27 6.01 1.98
CA VAL A 103 11.54 5.78 3.23
C VAL A 103 10.06 6.13 3.06
N LEU A 104 9.20 5.29 3.63
CA LEU A 104 7.80 5.60 3.89
C LEU A 104 7.57 5.73 5.39
N ARG A 105 6.63 6.58 5.78
CA ARG A 105 6.09 6.61 7.14
C ARG A 105 4.57 6.59 7.09
N ASN A 106 3.95 5.88 8.03
CA ASN A 106 2.50 5.94 8.19
C ASN A 106 2.15 7.25 8.90
N ARG A 107 1.17 7.96 8.34
CA ARG A 107 0.67 9.26 8.78
C ARG A 107 -0.57 9.04 9.63
N ILE A 108 -0.46 9.31 10.91
CA ILE A 108 -1.53 9.10 11.88
C ILE A 108 -1.97 10.47 12.38
N GLN A 109 -3.24 10.80 12.18
CA GLN A 109 -3.83 12.08 12.64
C GLN A 109 -4.52 11.95 14.01
N ASP A 110 -4.73 10.72 14.50
CA ASP A 110 -5.29 10.46 15.82
C ASP A 110 -4.50 9.35 16.51
N LEU A 111 -3.68 9.73 17.49
CA LEU A 111 -2.90 8.79 18.28
C LEU A 111 -3.74 8.03 19.33
N ALA A 112 -5.02 8.38 19.53
CA ALA A 112 -5.85 7.77 20.57
C ALA A 112 -5.89 6.24 20.48
N ALA A 113 -5.95 5.69 19.26
CA ALA A 113 -5.93 4.25 19.00
C ALA A 113 -4.60 3.56 19.38
N LEU A 114 -3.50 4.32 19.42
CA LEU A 114 -2.15 3.80 19.67
C LEU A 114 -1.62 4.13 21.06
N ARG A 115 -2.32 4.97 21.85
CA ARG A 115 -1.95 5.29 23.24
C ARG A 115 -1.58 4.07 24.10
N PRO A 116 -2.25 2.90 24.01
CA PRO A 116 -1.88 1.75 24.83
C PRO A 116 -0.52 1.12 24.48
N VAL A 117 0.00 1.37 23.28
CA VAL A 117 1.22 0.73 22.74
C VAL A 117 2.32 1.74 22.38
N ILE A 118 2.08 3.04 22.53
CA ILE A 118 3.09 4.08 22.29
C ILE A 118 4.04 4.13 23.49
N GLY A 119 5.33 3.89 23.23
CA GLY A 119 6.40 4.07 24.22
C GLY A 119 6.73 5.55 24.49
N PRO A 120 7.46 5.86 25.57
CA PRO A 120 7.82 7.23 25.96
C PRO A 120 8.67 7.96 24.89
N GLY A 121 8.62 9.30 24.89
CA GLY A 121 9.42 10.18 24.03
C GLY A 121 8.62 10.83 22.89
N ASP A 122 9.19 11.85 22.24
CA ASP A 122 8.49 12.64 21.21
C ASP A 122 8.33 11.87 19.90
N ILE A 123 7.14 11.95 19.29
CA ILE A 123 6.86 11.33 18.00
C ILE A 123 7.07 12.39 16.91
N PRO A 124 7.87 12.12 15.86
CA PRO A 124 8.02 13.04 14.74
C PRO A 124 6.65 13.42 14.17
N LYS A 125 6.44 14.71 13.96
CA LYS A 125 5.20 15.25 13.40
C LYS A 125 5.48 16.13 12.20
N ILE A 126 4.51 16.19 11.30
CA ILE A 126 4.48 17.09 10.16
C ILE A 126 3.13 17.79 10.12
N ASP A 127 3.09 18.95 9.48
CA ASP A 127 1.81 19.55 9.06
C ASP A 127 1.42 18.94 7.71
N VAL A 128 0.22 18.40 7.61
CA VAL A 128 -0.40 18.02 6.34
C VAL A 128 -1.79 18.63 6.30
N ASP A 129 -2.00 19.52 5.32
CA ASP A 129 -3.26 20.25 5.14
C ASP A 129 -3.70 21.04 6.38
N GLY A 130 -2.75 21.66 7.10
CA GLY A 130 -3.03 22.44 8.30
C GLY A 130 -3.38 21.61 9.53
N LYS A 131 -3.08 20.31 9.52
CA LYS A 131 -3.27 19.39 10.64
C LYS A 131 -1.96 18.70 11.00
N ASP A 132 -1.68 18.66 12.30
CA ASP A 132 -0.61 17.83 12.83
C ASP A 132 -0.87 16.35 12.49
N ALA A 133 0.13 15.71 11.92
CA ALA A 133 0.13 14.29 11.69
C ALA A 133 1.44 13.66 12.18
N TRP A 134 1.30 12.62 12.99
CA TRP A 134 2.41 11.88 13.56
C TRP A 134 2.88 10.80 12.61
N LEU A 135 4.20 10.61 12.57
CA LEU A 135 4.85 9.69 11.67
C LEU A 135 5.40 8.49 12.46
N LEU A 136 4.79 7.33 12.23
CA LEU A 136 5.17 6.05 12.85
C LEU A 136 5.34 4.98 11.78
N PHE A 137 5.83 3.81 12.20
CA PHE A 137 6.04 2.63 11.35
C PHE A 137 6.84 2.99 10.09
N PRO A 138 8.11 3.43 10.23
CA PRO A 138 8.93 3.70 9.07
C PRO A 138 9.18 2.39 8.29
N ALA A 139 9.14 2.47 6.97
CA ALA A 139 9.38 1.33 6.08
C ALA A 139 10.35 1.71 4.96
N LYS A 140 11.13 0.73 4.51
CA LYS A 140 12.07 0.90 3.40
C LYS A 140 11.34 0.82 2.07
N LEU A 141 11.68 1.70 1.14
CA LEU A 141 11.12 1.73 -0.21
C LEU A 141 12.15 1.24 -1.23
N TYR A 142 11.78 0.28 -2.05
CA TYR A 142 12.64 -0.21 -3.14
C TYR A 142 11.84 -0.98 -4.18
N CYS A 143 12.46 -1.25 -5.33
CA CYS A 143 11.91 -2.14 -6.35
C CYS A 143 12.28 -3.59 -6.04
N GLY A 144 11.29 -4.47 -6.04
CA GLY A 144 11.51 -5.88 -5.73
C GLY A 144 10.49 -6.78 -6.39
N GLN A 145 10.84 -8.08 -6.47
CA GLN A 145 10.03 -9.07 -7.15
C GLN A 145 8.64 -9.21 -6.52
N SER A 146 7.58 -9.07 -7.33
CA SER A 146 6.20 -9.24 -6.83
C SER A 146 5.89 -10.69 -6.45
N LEU A 147 5.19 -10.88 -5.33
CA LEU A 147 4.74 -12.19 -4.83
C LEU A 147 3.57 -12.76 -5.63
N ILE A 148 2.70 -11.89 -6.17
CA ILE A 148 1.57 -12.35 -7.01
C ILE A 148 2.00 -12.56 -8.48
N ASP A 149 2.99 -11.82 -8.96
CA ASP A 149 3.44 -11.90 -10.35
C ASP A 149 4.96 -11.75 -10.48
N SER A 150 5.67 -12.88 -10.40
CA SER A 150 7.14 -12.94 -10.44
C SER A 150 7.77 -12.58 -11.80
N ARG A 151 6.97 -12.20 -12.81
CA ARG A 151 7.49 -11.73 -14.10
C ARG A 151 8.00 -10.30 -14.06
N ARG A 152 7.65 -9.52 -13.02
CA ARG A 152 8.01 -8.09 -12.90
C ARG A 152 8.13 -7.65 -11.44
N GLU A 153 8.76 -6.50 -11.25
CA GLU A 153 8.87 -5.88 -9.94
C GLU A 153 7.64 -5.03 -9.59
N SER A 154 7.40 -4.89 -8.28
CA SER A 154 6.52 -3.90 -7.70
C SER A 154 7.36 -2.94 -6.86
N ILE A 155 6.78 -1.79 -6.51
CA ILE A 155 7.34 -0.94 -5.46
C ILE A 155 7.02 -1.62 -4.12
N ILE A 156 8.05 -1.91 -3.34
CA ILE A 156 7.95 -2.58 -2.05
C ILE A 156 7.99 -1.53 -0.93
N ILE A 157 7.06 -1.67 0.01
CA ILE A 157 7.07 -0.97 1.30
C ILE A 157 7.38 -2.04 2.34
N ASP A 158 8.65 -2.11 2.77
CA ASP A 158 9.14 -3.18 3.63
C ASP A 158 9.37 -2.71 5.06
N TYR A 159 8.61 -3.29 6.01
CA TYR A 159 8.73 -2.99 7.43
C TYR A 159 9.76 -3.89 8.13
N ALA A 160 10.28 -4.94 7.48
CA ALA A 160 11.24 -5.86 8.10
C ALA A 160 12.52 -5.15 8.58
N PHE A 161 12.86 -4.02 7.96
CA PHE A 161 14.03 -3.18 8.26
C PHE A 161 13.67 -1.88 8.96
N THR A 162 12.49 -1.80 9.59
CA THR A 162 12.00 -0.58 10.25
C THR A 162 12.99 -0.07 11.31
N ASP A 163 13.67 -0.98 12.02
CA ASP A 163 14.63 -0.69 13.09
C ASP A 163 15.98 -0.13 12.62
N GLU A 164 16.22 -0.13 11.30
CA GLU A 164 17.39 0.47 10.67
C GLU A 164 17.13 1.91 10.21
N LEU A 165 15.88 2.39 10.31
CA LEU A 165 15.46 3.68 9.79
C LEU A 165 15.46 4.75 10.87
N HIS A 166 15.89 5.96 10.50
CA HIS A 166 15.86 7.11 11.40
C HIS A 166 14.44 7.33 11.97
N GLY A 167 14.34 7.67 13.24
CA GLY A 167 13.04 7.89 13.90
C GLY A 167 12.22 6.62 14.15
N TYR A 168 12.79 5.43 13.98
CA TYR A 168 12.24 4.19 14.51
C TYR A 168 12.05 4.27 16.02
N ARG A 169 10.98 3.64 16.50
CA ARG A 169 10.66 3.52 17.91
C ARG A 169 10.40 2.05 18.26
N GLU A 170 11.01 1.59 19.34
CA GLU A 170 10.77 0.22 19.80
C GLU A 170 9.28 -0.06 20.01
N ASN A 171 8.53 0.90 20.56
CA ASN A 171 7.08 0.81 20.69
C ASN A 171 6.44 2.04 20.01
N PRO A 172 5.58 1.87 18.98
CA PRO A 172 4.97 0.62 18.51
C PRO A 172 5.62 -0.02 17.26
N ASP A 173 6.69 0.54 16.68
CA ASP A 173 7.09 0.21 15.30
C ASP A 173 7.56 -1.25 15.15
N PHE A 174 8.07 -1.87 16.22
CA PHE A 174 8.49 -3.29 16.20
C PHE A 174 7.38 -4.25 15.72
N LEU A 175 6.11 -3.89 15.97
CA LEU A 175 4.95 -4.72 15.63
C LEU A 175 4.85 -5.00 14.15
N ALA A 176 5.24 -4.05 13.29
CA ALA A 176 5.21 -4.24 11.84
C ALA A 176 6.49 -4.94 11.32
N GLY A 177 7.59 -4.86 12.07
CA GLY A 177 8.90 -5.31 11.63
C GLY A 177 9.17 -6.81 11.77
N ARG A 178 10.44 -7.19 11.58
CA ARG A 178 10.92 -8.59 11.54
C ARG A 178 10.62 -9.42 12.80
N ARG A 179 10.49 -8.76 13.96
CA ARG A 179 10.16 -9.38 15.25
C ARG A 179 8.66 -9.45 15.54
N GLY A 180 7.85 -8.76 14.75
CA GLY A 180 6.40 -8.74 14.85
C GLY A 180 5.76 -9.47 13.68
N LEU A 181 4.91 -8.75 12.96
CA LEU A 181 4.09 -9.28 11.86
C LEU A 181 4.86 -9.48 10.55
N LYS A 182 6.07 -8.91 10.41
CA LYS A 182 6.83 -8.96 9.15
C LYS A 182 5.98 -8.46 7.97
N VAL A 183 5.45 -7.25 8.12
CA VAL A 183 4.58 -6.64 7.12
C VAL A 183 5.41 -6.27 5.90
N ARG A 184 4.89 -6.62 4.74
CA ARG A 184 5.41 -6.19 3.43
C ARG A 184 4.24 -5.78 2.58
N ASP A 185 4.25 -4.54 2.10
CA ASP A 185 3.29 -4.13 1.09
C ASP A 185 3.96 -4.09 -0.29
N GLU A 186 3.16 -4.37 -1.32
CA GLU A 186 3.50 -4.11 -2.70
C GLU A 186 2.50 -3.12 -3.29
N ILE A 187 2.98 -2.13 -4.03
CA ILE A 187 2.10 -1.19 -4.73
C ILE A 187 2.45 -1.11 -6.22
N ARG A 188 1.42 -0.87 -7.02
CA ARG A 188 1.49 -0.61 -8.45
C ARG A 188 0.58 0.56 -8.82
N MET A 189 1.03 1.38 -9.74
CA MET A 189 0.31 2.58 -10.14
C MET A 189 -0.87 2.23 -11.05
N VAL A 190 -2.06 2.69 -10.68
CA VAL A 190 -3.24 2.69 -11.57
C VAL A 190 -3.14 3.89 -12.52
N ARG A 191 -2.89 5.07 -11.94
CA ARG A 191 -2.63 6.35 -12.61
C ARG A 191 -1.89 7.27 -11.63
N PRO A 192 -1.32 8.42 -12.04
CA PRO A 192 -0.68 9.34 -11.12
C PRO A 192 -1.56 9.62 -9.91
N GLY A 193 -0.94 9.65 -8.73
CA GLY A 193 -1.65 9.84 -7.47
C GLY A 193 -2.54 8.68 -7.03
N LEU A 194 -2.79 7.62 -7.81
CA LEU A 194 -3.59 6.45 -7.41
C LEU A 194 -2.81 5.14 -7.58
N TYR A 195 -2.53 4.49 -6.46
CA TYR A 195 -1.86 3.19 -6.41
C TYR A 195 -2.80 2.14 -5.83
N LEU A 196 -2.78 0.95 -6.42
CA LEU A 196 -3.37 -0.25 -5.85
C LEU A 196 -2.27 -1.00 -5.10
N GLY A 197 -2.56 -1.38 -3.86
CA GLY A 197 -1.64 -2.03 -2.95
C GLY A 197 -2.12 -3.40 -2.48
N ARG A 198 -1.17 -4.25 -2.13
CA ARG A 198 -1.36 -5.58 -1.56
C ARG A 198 -0.50 -5.70 -0.32
N ALA A 199 -1.11 -6.05 0.80
CA ALA A 199 -0.42 -6.26 2.06
C ALA A 199 -0.17 -7.76 2.29
N TYR A 200 1.03 -8.06 2.74
CA TYR A 200 1.48 -9.40 3.10
C TYR A 200 2.00 -9.42 4.53
N MET A 201 1.80 -10.55 5.21
CA MET A 201 2.31 -10.81 6.56
C MET A 201 2.99 -12.16 6.53
N ASP A 202 4.30 -12.19 6.81
CA ASP A 202 5.13 -13.39 6.65
C ASP A 202 4.92 -14.11 5.30
N HIS A 203 4.86 -13.33 4.21
CA HIS A 203 4.59 -13.77 2.82
C HIS A 203 3.16 -14.24 2.52
N ALA A 204 2.29 -14.38 3.52
CA ALA A 204 0.87 -14.67 3.29
C ALA A 204 0.14 -13.39 2.86
N PHE A 205 -0.70 -13.48 1.84
CA PHE A 205 -1.55 -12.36 1.42
C PHE A 205 -2.63 -12.08 2.47
N ILE A 206 -2.81 -10.81 2.82
CA ILE A 206 -3.70 -10.36 3.89
C ILE A 206 -4.87 -9.56 3.33
N LEU A 207 -4.58 -8.47 2.61
CA LEU A 207 -5.61 -7.57 2.09
C LEU A 207 -5.10 -6.75 0.90
N ASN A 208 -6.04 -6.12 0.20
CA ASN A 208 -5.75 -5.06 -0.75
C ASN A 208 -6.02 -3.71 -0.11
N PHE A 209 -5.35 -2.67 -0.60
CA PHE A 209 -5.59 -1.29 -0.20
C PHE A 209 -5.35 -0.35 -1.37
N VAL A 210 -5.72 0.91 -1.23
CA VAL A 210 -5.41 1.96 -2.19
C VAL A 210 -4.68 3.10 -1.51
N LEU A 211 -3.86 3.80 -2.28
CA LEU A 211 -3.25 5.07 -1.90
C LEU A 211 -3.68 6.12 -2.90
N TYR A 212 -4.23 7.23 -2.43
CA TYR A 212 -4.70 8.32 -3.26
C TYR A 212 -4.11 9.67 -2.84
N SER A 213 -3.64 10.43 -3.80
CA SER A 213 -3.21 11.82 -3.66
C SER A 213 -3.82 12.63 -4.80
N LYS A 214 -4.76 13.51 -4.46
CA LYS A 214 -5.48 14.33 -5.44
C LYS A 214 -4.54 15.28 -6.20
N ASP A 215 -3.55 15.83 -5.51
CA ASP A 215 -2.63 16.81 -6.11
C ASP A 215 -1.71 16.15 -7.14
N LEU A 216 -1.17 14.97 -6.81
CA LEU A 216 -0.31 14.21 -7.72
C LEU A 216 -1.10 13.62 -8.90
N ASP A 217 -2.36 13.24 -8.66
CA ASP A 217 -3.27 12.84 -9.72
C ASP A 217 -3.49 13.97 -10.73
N HIS A 218 -3.83 15.17 -10.24
CA HIS A 218 -4.02 16.32 -11.09
C HIS A 218 -2.72 16.71 -11.83
N ALA A 219 -1.59 16.75 -11.12
CA ALA A 219 -0.30 17.16 -11.69
C ALA A 219 0.22 16.20 -12.77
N GLY A 220 0.12 14.89 -12.56
CA GLY A 220 0.64 13.89 -13.50
C GLY A 220 -0.30 13.54 -14.66
N ARG A 221 -1.51 14.10 -14.67
CA ARG A 221 -2.60 13.65 -15.55
C ARG A 221 -2.25 13.71 -17.03
N ALA A 222 -1.77 14.86 -17.49
CA ALA A 222 -1.48 15.10 -18.90
C ALA A 222 -0.38 14.16 -19.40
N GLU A 223 0.71 14.01 -18.65
CA GLU A 223 1.82 13.11 -18.97
C GLU A 223 1.37 11.64 -19.03
N PHE A 224 0.48 11.23 -18.13
CA PHE A 224 -0.06 9.87 -18.13
C PHE A 224 -0.89 9.58 -19.39
N GLU A 225 -1.77 10.49 -19.78
CA GLU A 225 -2.65 10.32 -20.95
C GLU A 225 -1.85 10.16 -22.25
N ILE A 226 -0.75 10.90 -22.39
CA ILE A 226 0.17 10.77 -23.55
C ILE A 226 1.25 9.69 -23.37
N GLY A 227 1.24 8.96 -22.25
CA GLY A 227 2.12 7.81 -22.03
C GLY A 227 3.57 8.12 -21.68
N GLN A 228 3.82 9.29 -21.07
CA GLN A 228 5.15 9.74 -20.67
C GLN A 228 5.57 9.34 -19.25
N ILE A 229 4.64 8.78 -18.46
CA ILE A 229 4.99 8.25 -17.14
C ILE A 229 5.87 7.00 -17.28
N LYS A 230 7.02 7.03 -16.59
CA LYS A 230 7.98 5.93 -16.56
C LYS A 230 7.83 5.10 -15.29
N ASP A 231 7.92 3.79 -15.45
CA ASP A 231 8.07 2.85 -14.36
C ASP A 231 9.49 2.98 -13.78
N ASP A 232 9.63 3.09 -12.46
CA ASP A 232 10.94 3.07 -11.80
C ASP A 232 11.46 1.64 -11.63
N CYS A 233 10.55 0.68 -11.40
CA CYS A 233 10.89 -0.71 -11.19
C CYS A 233 10.87 -1.51 -12.50
N TRP A 234 11.62 -2.61 -12.53
CA TRP A 234 11.74 -3.44 -13.72
C TRP A 234 10.38 -4.01 -14.14
N SER A 235 9.95 -3.67 -15.36
CA SER A 235 8.64 -4.05 -15.91
C SER A 235 8.53 -5.51 -16.36
N GLY A 236 9.62 -6.27 -16.27
CA GLY A 236 9.72 -7.61 -16.82
C GLY A 236 10.17 -7.63 -18.28
N THR A 237 10.25 -8.84 -18.85
CA THR A 237 10.66 -9.07 -20.25
C THR A 237 9.51 -9.01 -21.26
N GLN A 238 8.27 -9.13 -20.78
CA GLN A 238 7.10 -9.10 -21.65
C GLN A 238 6.88 -7.67 -22.15
N LYS A 239 7.00 -7.48 -23.47
CA LYS A 239 6.67 -6.20 -24.11
C LYS A 239 5.18 -5.94 -23.91
N ARG A 240 4.84 -4.94 -23.09
CA ARG A 240 3.47 -4.45 -23.02
C ARG A 240 3.09 -3.84 -24.36
N VAL A 241 2.14 -4.46 -25.03
CA VAL A 241 1.45 -3.82 -26.15
C VAL A 241 0.62 -2.73 -25.52
N VAL A 242 1.08 -1.48 -25.61
CA VAL A 242 0.25 -0.34 -25.25
C VAL A 242 -0.92 -0.37 -26.22
N ALA A 243 -2.12 -0.72 -25.73
CA ALA A 243 -3.32 -0.62 -26.52
C ALA A 243 -3.55 0.86 -26.83
N SER A 244 -3.12 1.29 -28.01
CA SER A 244 -3.47 2.58 -28.58
C SER A 244 -4.83 2.43 -29.26
N ARG A 245 -5.90 2.47 -28.47
CA ARG A 245 -7.28 2.79 -28.90
C ARG A 245 -8.20 2.82 -27.69
#